data_AF-A0A7X9HVQ8-F1
#
_entry.id   AF-A0A7X9HVQ8-F1
#
_cell.length_a   1.000
_cell.length_b   1.000
_cell.length_c   1.000
_cell.angle_alpha   90.00
_cell.angle_beta   90.00
_cell.angle_gamma   90.00
#
_symmetry.space_group_name_H-M   'P 1'
#
loop_
_entity.id
_entity.type
_entity.pdbx_description
1 polymer ?
#
loop_
_entity_poly.entity_id
_entity_poly.type
_entity_poly.pdbx_seq_one_letter_code
_entity_poly.pdbx_strand_id
1 'polypeptide(L)'
;MVDLFKLKTDELKALVHYKEVLEEGNRFPKGFWAKEANQKKGIKTICRILTRYCFENLCRLEVDDLPKYNLKQLKALLVKYKLSGMVQRVFNHDVLAIIKNAYPDEFRTRKLKEWMWSKHGLWEDHNIIIEAVNDMVKREGIRRLEDIPLFNWKERLLKHGIYNVLSYFNWSIYALFDFVYPNKFHPSDFKYKTKWATPEALDNAFYYMHKIFKKKKFTLNDILLLNTSDFRNLGLAGMLVSVFEASTLKAKEYYLYKTIGDKQHQRELKEDIKNAIRQKRDKEIKERLSQVAVGKFIYNLHSNASLYNYIKRHARKNHMSISDFIARYGYIYKSARKDAAVINKDDIWNLRKQGLTYVQIAQKLGSNPTTISEMCNKYFGGDPLIPRPIEDYITVQELMNTYRVDHKTVMKIVRKNGFENHTTIRFRYLKKSEIEPALKEYVTNNKHHKFMIERYAN
;
A
#
# COMPACT_ATOMS: atom_id res chain seq x y z
N MET A 1 15.42 -49.59 -15.35
CA MET A 1 16.27 -50.72 -15.75
C MET A 1 16.30 -50.78 -17.27
N VAL A 2 17.47 -50.99 -17.89
CA VAL A 2 17.57 -51.09 -19.35
C VAL A 2 16.90 -52.38 -19.80
N ASP A 3 15.85 -52.24 -20.60
CA ASP A 3 15.10 -53.35 -21.19
C ASP A 3 15.77 -53.79 -22.50
N LEU A 4 16.44 -54.95 -22.46
CA LEU A 4 17.21 -55.50 -23.58
C LEU A 4 16.33 -55.77 -24.81
N PHE A 5 15.03 -56.02 -24.63
CA PHE A 5 14.11 -56.36 -25.72
C PHE A 5 13.65 -55.15 -26.54
N LYS A 6 13.96 -53.92 -26.07
CA LYS A 6 13.60 -52.67 -26.76
C LYS A 6 14.78 -52.01 -27.47
N LEU A 7 15.96 -52.64 -27.42
CA LEU A 7 17.18 -52.08 -27.98
C LEU A 7 17.33 -52.40 -29.46
N LYS A 8 17.91 -51.46 -30.21
CA LYS A 8 18.25 -51.67 -31.62
C LYS A 8 19.46 -52.59 -31.75
N THR A 9 19.63 -53.20 -32.93
CA THR A 9 20.73 -54.13 -33.21
C THR A 9 22.12 -53.58 -32.87
N ASP A 10 22.39 -52.31 -33.19
CA ASP A 10 23.69 -51.67 -32.90
C ASP A 10 23.90 -51.45 -31.40
N GLU A 11 22.83 -51.22 -30.65
CA GLU A 11 22.85 -51.00 -29.21
C GLU A 11 23.10 -52.32 -28.46
N LEU A 12 22.48 -53.41 -28.94
CA LEU A 12 22.74 -54.77 -28.46
C LEU A 12 24.19 -55.18 -28.72
N LYS A 13 24.71 -54.95 -29.92
CA LYS A 13 26.13 -55.22 -30.25
C LYS A 13 27.08 -54.47 -29.31
N ALA A 14 26.80 -53.21 -29.01
CA ALA A 14 27.60 -52.43 -28.07
C ALA A 14 27.56 -53.00 -26.64
N LEU A 15 26.40 -53.50 -26.19
CA LEU A 15 26.27 -54.15 -24.88
C LEU A 15 27.01 -55.49 -24.82
N VAL A 16 27.03 -56.27 -25.90
CA VAL A 16 27.82 -57.51 -25.99
C VAL A 16 29.30 -57.19 -25.78
N HIS A 17 29.83 -56.22 -26.52
CA HIS A 17 31.22 -55.78 -26.33
C HIS A 17 31.49 -55.24 -24.92
N TYR A 18 30.52 -54.55 -24.31
CA TYR A 18 30.68 -54.10 -22.95
C TYR A 18 30.72 -55.26 -21.95
N LYS A 19 29.90 -56.30 -22.16
CA LYS A 19 29.88 -57.51 -21.35
C LYS A 19 31.20 -58.27 -21.45
N GLU A 20 31.74 -58.45 -22.66
CA GLU A 20 33.07 -59.04 -22.90
C GLU A 20 34.17 -58.28 -22.13
N VAL A 21 34.14 -56.94 -22.16
CA VAL A 21 35.08 -56.09 -21.41
C VAL A 21 34.97 -56.27 -19.89
N LEU A 22 33.77 -56.54 -19.38
CA LEU A 22 33.52 -56.73 -17.95
C LEU A 22 33.93 -58.14 -17.47
N GLU A 23 33.63 -59.18 -18.25
CA GLU A 23 33.84 -60.59 -17.88
C GLU A 23 35.26 -61.06 -18.18
N GLU A 24 35.79 -60.73 -19.36
CA GLU A 24 37.11 -61.18 -19.81
C GLU A 24 38.23 -60.21 -19.41
N GLY A 25 37.88 -59.02 -18.90
CA GLY A 25 38.84 -57.97 -18.55
C GLY A 25 39.52 -57.31 -19.75
N ASN A 26 39.03 -57.58 -20.96
CA ASN A 26 39.54 -57.04 -22.21
C ASN A 26 39.28 -55.53 -22.34
N ARG A 27 40.01 -54.87 -23.25
CA ARG A 27 39.79 -53.44 -23.56
C ARG A 27 38.76 -53.32 -24.68
N PHE A 28 38.02 -52.22 -24.71
CA PHE A 28 37.16 -51.89 -25.85
C PHE A 28 37.96 -51.92 -27.17
N PRO A 29 37.38 -52.43 -28.27
CA PRO A 29 38.03 -52.49 -29.57
C PRO A 29 38.60 -51.15 -30.04
N LYS A 30 39.70 -51.19 -30.81
CA LYS A 30 40.29 -49.98 -31.38
C LYS A 30 39.27 -49.30 -32.29
N GLY A 31 39.01 -48.01 -32.05
CA GLY A 31 38.04 -47.24 -32.81
C GLY A 31 36.59 -47.33 -32.33
N PHE A 32 36.28 -48.13 -31.29
CA PHE A 32 34.92 -48.27 -30.75
C PHE A 32 34.25 -46.92 -30.45
N TRP A 33 35.01 -45.99 -29.87
CA TRP A 33 34.51 -44.65 -29.50
C TRP A 33 34.57 -43.61 -30.64
N ALA A 34 35.16 -43.93 -31.80
CA ALA A 34 35.50 -42.91 -32.80
C ALA A 34 34.25 -42.22 -33.40
N LYS A 35 33.21 -43.00 -33.71
CA LYS A 35 31.95 -42.47 -34.25
C LYS A 35 31.30 -41.47 -33.30
N GLU A 36 31.20 -41.83 -32.03
CA GLU A 36 30.56 -40.97 -31.03
C GLU A 36 31.46 -39.82 -30.56
N ALA A 37 32.78 -39.98 -30.55
CA ALA A 37 33.71 -38.88 -30.28
C ALA A 37 33.63 -37.79 -31.36
N ASN A 38 33.50 -38.17 -32.63
CA ASN A 38 33.40 -37.23 -33.75
C ASN A 38 32.01 -36.57 -33.90
N GLN A 39 30.99 -37.13 -33.25
CA GLN A 39 29.63 -36.59 -33.28
C GLN A 39 29.52 -35.31 -32.45
N LYS A 40 29.39 -34.15 -33.10
CA LYS A 40 29.30 -32.83 -32.41
C LYS A 40 27.91 -32.50 -31.86
N LYS A 41 26.83 -33.05 -32.43
CA LYS A 41 25.43 -32.72 -32.07
C LYS A 41 24.58 -33.97 -31.91
N GLY A 42 23.52 -33.87 -31.09
CA GLY A 42 22.56 -34.95 -30.83
C GLY A 42 23.01 -35.94 -29.75
N ILE A 43 22.14 -36.90 -29.46
CA ILE A 43 22.37 -37.94 -28.46
C ILE A 43 23.37 -38.96 -29.02
N LYS A 44 24.39 -39.27 -28.23
CA LYS A 44 25.35 -40.37 -28.47
C LYS A 44 24.71 -41.65 -27.93
N THR A 45 24.08 -42.42 -28.81
CA THR A 45 23.20 -43.56 -28.47
C THR A 45 23.92 -44.71 -27.77
N ILE A 46 25.13 -45.06 -28.21
CA ILE A 46 25.93 -46.12 -27.59
C ILE A 46 26.34 -45.70 -26.18
N CYS A 47 26.93 -44.50 -26.03
CA CYS A 47 27.28 -43.94 -24.73
C CYS A 47 26.08 -43.86 -23.79
N ARG A 48 24.89 -43.48 -24.29
CA ARG A 48 23.65 -43.42 -23.49
C ARG A 48 23.33 -44.78 -22.89
N ILE A 49 23.37 -45.83 -23.69
CA ILE A 49 22.93 -47.16 -23.26
C ILE A 49 23.94 -47.82 -22.35
N LEU A 50 25.23 -47.69 -22.65
CA LEU A 50 26.29 -48.21 -21.77
C LEU A 50 26.28 -47.50 -20.41
N THR A 51 26.05 -46.18 -20.38
CA THR A 51 25.91 -45.42 -19.13
C THR A 51 24.71 -45.87 -18.33
N ARG A 52 23.54 -46.01 -18.98
CA ARG A 52 22.31 -46.47 -18.31
C ARG A 52 22.46 -47.88 -17.79
N TYR A 53 23.03 -48.80 -18.57
CA TYR A 53 23.27 -50.17 -18.14
C TYR A 53 24.23 -50.21 -16.94
N CYS A 54 25.31 -49.41 -16.96
CA CYS A 54 26.23 -49.28 -15.84
C CYS A 54 25.52 -48.82 -14.56
N PHE A 55 24.72 -47.76 -14.62
CA PHE A 55 24.05 -47.23 -13.42
C PHE A 55 22.84 -48.08 -12.99
N GLU A 56 21.91 -48.36 -13.90
CA GLU A 56 20.65 -49.02 -13.58
C GLU A 56 20.83 -50.53 -13.32
N ASN A 57 21.65 -51.22 -14.10
CA ASN A 57 21.75 -52.69 -14.03
C ASN A 57 22.94 -53.15 -13.17
N LEU A 58 24.13 -52.55 -13.33
CA LEU A 58 25.33 -52.96 -12.57
C LEU A 58 25.39 -52.32 -11.18
N CYS A 59 25.15 -51.01 -11.08
CA CYS A 59 25.17 -50.30 -9.80
C CYS A 59 23.84 -50.36 -9.04
N ARG A 60 22.75 -50.78 -9.70
CA ARG A 60 21.38 -50.74 -9.17
C ARG A 60 20.97 -49.35 -8.65
N LEU A 61 21.43 -48.31 -9.35
CA LEU A 61 21.07 -46.93 -9.07
C LEU A 61 19.88 -46.55 -9.94
N GLU A 62 18.77 -46.19 -9.29
CA GLU A 62 17.67 -45.56 -10.00
C GLU A 62 17.99 -44.10 -10.31
N VAL A 63 17.25 -43.51 -11.25
CA VAL A 63 17.43 -42.10 -11.63
C VAL A 63 17.32 -41.19 -10.41
N ASP A 64 16.41 -41.51 -9.48
CA ASP A 64 16.19 -40.74 -8.24
C ASP A 64 17.34 -40.85 -7.23
N ASP A 65 18.19 -41.87 -7.34
CA ASP A 65 19.36 -42.03 -6.48
C ASP A 65 20.56 -41.24 -6.97
N LEU A 66 20.59 -40.89 -8.26
CA LEU A 66 21.72 -40.21 -8.89
C LEU A 66 22.12 -38.93 -8.12
N PRO A 67 21.21 -38.00 -7.75
CA PRO A 67 21.57 -36.78 -7.01
C PRO A 67 22.22 -37.01 -5.63
N LYS A 68 22.09 -38.20 -5.04
CA LYS A 68 22.74 -38.54 -3.75
C LYS A 68 24.25 -38.66 -3.89
N TYR A 69 24.76 -38.78 -5.12
CA TYR A 69 26.19 -38.89 -5.42
C TYR A 69 26.71 -37.60 -6.02
N ASN A 70 27.95 -37.24 -5.68
CA ASN A 70 28.63 -36.16 -6.38
C ASN A 70 29.20 -36.65 -7.73
N LEU A 71 29.50 -35.72 -8.65
CA LEU A 71 30.01 -36.06 -9.98
C LEU A 71 31.35 -36.84 -9.95
N LYS A 72 32.18 -36.67 -8.91
CA LYS A 72 33.42 -37.45 -8.77
C LYS A 72 33.14 -38.91 -8.42
N GLN A 73 32.16 -39.17 -7.55
CA GLN A 73 31.72 -40.52 -7.20
C GLN A 73 31.11 -41.22 -8.41
N LEU A 74 30.26 -40.53 -9.18
CA LEU A 74 29.70 -41.07 -10.42
C LEU A 74 30.78 -41.38 -11.47
N LYS A 75 31.80 -40.50 -11.60
CA LYS A 75 32.98 -40.79 -12.41
C LYS A 75 33.71 -42.05 -11.95
N ALA A 76 33.89 -42.21 -10.63
CA ALA A 76 34.55 -43.37 -10.06
C ALA A 76 33.78 -44.67 -10.36
N LEU A 77 32.45 -44.65 -10.32
CA LEU A 77 31.61 -45.78 -10.72
C LEU A 77 31.83 -46.13 -12.21
N LEU A 78 31.76 -45.14 -13.10
CA LEU A 78 31.99 -45.36 -14.54
C LEU A 78 33.38 -45.96 -14.82
N VAL A 79 34.42 -45.47 -14.12
CA VAL A 79 35.78 -46.00 -14.24
C VAL A 79 35.90 -47.41 -13.66
N LYS A 80 35.28 -47.67 -12.49
CA LYS A 80 35.24 -49.00 -11.85
C LYS A 80 34.65 -50.04 -12.79
N TYR A 81 33.57 -49.70 -13.48
CA TYR A 81 32.93 -50.55 -14.49
C TYR A 81 33.48 -50.33 -15.90
N LYS A 82 34.78 -50.06 -16.03
CA LYS A 82 35.56 -50.08 -17.28
C LYS A 82 35.16 -49.07 -18.37
N LEU A 83 34.32 -48.08 -18.09
CA LEU A 83 33.92 -47.02 -19.04
C LEU A 83 34.88 -45.82 -19.07
N SER A 84 36.13 -45.97 -18.60
CA SER A 84 37.12 -44.88 -18.58
C SER A 84 37.42 -44.31 -19.98
N GLY A 85 37.44 -45.18 -21.00
CA GLY A 85 37.65 -44.78 -22.39
C GLY A 85 36.55 -43.86 -22.91
N MET A 86 35.29 -44.12 -22.56
CA MET A 86 34.14 -43.26 -22.87
C MET A 86 34.28 -41.90 -22.19
N VAL A 87 34.56 -41.91 -20.89
CA VAL A 87 34.69 -40.69 -20.07
C VAL A 87 35.77 -39.76 -20.64
N GLN A 88 36.91 -40.31 -21.06
CA GLN A 88 38.01 -39.51 -21.60
C GLN A 88 37.79 -39.11 -23.06
N ARG A 89 37.56 -40.08 -23.95
CA ARG A 89 37.60 -39.84 -25.41
C ARG A 89 36.35 -39.19 -25.97
N VAL A 90 35.19 -39.43 -25.37
CA VAL A 90 33.92 -38.95 -25.90
C VAL A 90 33.45 -37.68 -25.20
N PHE A 91 33.65 -37.58 -23.89
CA PHE A 91 33.11 -36.49 -23.07
C PHE A 91 34.19 -35.63 -22.39
N ASN A 92 35.48 -35.83 -22.68
CA ASN A 92 36.59 -35.04 -22.14
C ASN A 92 36.51 -34.84 -20.61
N HIS A 93 36.21 -35.93 -19.88
CA HIS A 93 36.01 -35.96 -18.44
C HIS A 93 34.81 -35.17 -17.88
N ASP A 94 33.90 -34.68 -18.73
CA ASP A 94 32.64 -34.06 -18.31
C ASP A 94 31.58 -35.12 -17.96
N VAL A 95 31.46 -35.40 -16.66
CA VAL A 95 30.50 -36.36 -16.12
C VAL A 95 29.06 -35.88 -16.27
N LEU A 96 28.82 -34.57 -16.22
CA LEU A 96 27.46 -34.06 -16.35
C LEU A 96 26.98 -34.17 -17.80
N ALA A 97 27.86 -33.97 -18.78
CA ALA A 97 27.54 -34.27 -20.18
C ALA A 97 27.17 -35.75 -20.40
N ILE A 98 27.84 -36.68 -19.70
CA ILE A 98 27.50 -38.12 -19.73
C ILE A 98 26.08 -38.35 -19.19
N ILE A 99 25.75 -37.77 -18.03
CA ILE A 99 24.43 -37.93 -17.40
C ILE A 99 23.33 -37.29 -18.27
N LYS A 100 23.57 -36.10 -18.83
CA LYS A 100 22.66 -35.42 -19.77
C LYS A 100 22.40 -36.26 -21.02
N ASN A 101 23.43 -36.92 -21.55
CA ASN A 101 23.30 -37.82 -22.68
C ASN A 101 22.53 -39.11 -22.32
N ALA A 102 22.69 -39.61 -21.10
CA ALA A 102 22.03 -40.82 -20.62
C ALA A 102 20.53 -40.61 -20.37
N TYR A 103 20.17 -39.52 -19.68
CA TYR A 103 18.83 -39.24 -19.18
C TYR A 103 18.26 -37.90 -19.68
N PRO A 104 18.19 -37.65 -21.01
CA PRO A 104 17.80 -36.35 -21.54
C PRO A 104 16.39 -35.93 -21.11
N ASP A 105 15.46 -36.88 -21.02
CA ASP A 105 14.08 -36.60 -20.64
C ASP A 105 13.94 -36.25 -19.15
N GLU A 106 14.84 -36.73 -18.28
CA GLU A 106 14.81 -36.44 -16.84
C GLU A 106 15.29 -35.03 -16.51
N PHE A 107 16.10 -34.44 -17.39
CA PHE A 107 16.39 -33.00 -17.36
C PHE A 107 15.22 -32.18 -17.92
N ARG A 108 14.44 -32.71 -18.88
CA ARG A 108 13.24 -32.05 -19.43
C ARG A 108 12.07 -32.05 -18.45
N THR A 109 11.79 -33.18 -17.80
CA THR A 109 10.77 -33.33 -16.75
C THR A 109 11.18 -32.67 -15.44
N ARG A 110 12.43 -32.19 -15.37
CA ARG A 110 13.03 -31.56 -14.19
C ARG A 110 13.04 -32.49 -12.98
N LYS A 111 13.29 -33.78 -13.22
CA LYS A 111 13.51 -34.79 -12.18
C LYS A 111 14.92 -34.68 -11.59
N LEU A 112 15.92 -34.37 -12.43
CA LEU A 112 17.32 -34.18 -12.03
C LEU A 112 17.69 -32.68 -11.91
N LYS A 113 16.90 -31.91 -11.15
CA LYS A 113 17.07 -30.44 -11.00
C LYS A 113 18.40 -30.06 -10.35
N GLU A 114 18.90 -30.87 -9.42
CA GLU A 114 20.08 -30.57 -8.61
C GLU A 114 21.33 -30.28 -9.46
N TRP A 115 21.42 -30.89 -10.64
CA TRP A 115 22.57 -30.73 -11.53
C TRP A 115 22.35 -29.77 -12.67
N MET A 116 21.10 -29.34 -12.92
CA MET A 116 20.78 -28.30 -13.90
C MET A 116 21.51 -26.99 -13.59
N TRP A 117 21.67 -26.68 -12.30
CA TRP A 117 22.23 -25.42 -11.80
C TRP A 117 23.66 -25.57 -11.23
N SER A 118 24.37 -26.64 -11.60
CA SER A 118 25.72 -26.91 -11.10
C SER A 118 26.82 -26.19 -11.90
N LYS A 119 28.10 -26.40 -11.53
CA LYS A 119 29.27 -25.81 -12.22
C LYS A 119 29.30 -26.06 -13.74
N HIS A 120 28.79 -27.20 -14.19
CA HIS A 120 28.67 -27.57 -15.62
C HIS A 120 27.20 -27.59 -16.09
N GLY A 121 26.35 -26.86 -15.36
CA GLY A 121 24.91 -26.74 -15.57
C GLY A 121 24.53 -26.22 -16.96
N LEU A 122 23.24 -26.16 -17.25
CA LEU A 122 22.70 -25.73 -18.55
C LEU A 122 22.53 -24.21 -18.57
N TRP A 123 23.63 -23.48 -18.37
CA TRP A 123 23.60 -22.02 -18.32
C TRP A 123 23.46 -21.36 -19.69
N GLU A 124 23.53 -22.11 -20.78
CA GLU A 124 23.23 -21.62 -22.14
C GLU A 124 21.73 -21.37 -22.35
N ASP A 125 20.86 -21.96 -21.51
CA ASP A 125 19.41 -21.74 -21.57
C ASP A 125 18.98 -20.61 -20.64
N HIS A 126 18.50 -19.52 -21.23
CA HIS A 126 17.97 -18.35 -20.54
C HIS A 126 16.87 -18.68 -19.53
N ASN A 127 15.98 -19.63 -19.85
CA ASN A 127 14.88 -20.00 -18.96
C ASN A 127 15.40 -20.69 -17.69
N ILE A 128 16.48 -21.47 -17.81
CA ILE A 128 17.10 -22.17 -16.68
C ILE A 128 17.78 -21.17 -15.74
N ILE A 129 18.43 -20.14 -16.28
CA ILE A 129 18.99 -19.05 -15.47
C ILE A 129 17.89 -18.36 -14.66
N ILE A 130 16.79 -17.98 -15.31
CA ILE A 130 15.65 -17.31 -14.67
C ILE A 130 15.05 -18.21 -13.58
N GLU A 131 14.82 -19.49 -13.88
CA GLU A 131 14.28 -20.45 -12.91
C GLU A 131 15.21 -20.61 -11.70
N ALA A 132 16.52 -20.79 -11.93
CA ALA A 132 17.51 -20.97 -10.86
C ALA A 132 17.57 -19.77 -9.91
N VAL A 133 17.61 -18.56 -10.47
CA VAL A 133 17.67 -17.32 -9.67
C VAL A 133 16.37 -17.10 -8.92
N ASN A 134 15.20 -17.33 -9.53
CA ASN A 134 13.91 -17.19 -8.87
C ASN A 134 13.74 -18.20 -7.72
N ASP A 135 14.13 -19.45 -7.93
CA ASP A 135 14.08 -20.47 -6.88
C ASP A 135 15.04 -20.14 -5.72
N MET A 136 16.25 -19.68 -6.02
CA MET A 136 17.19 -19.20 -5.00
C MET A 136 16.60 -18.04 -4.18
N VAL A 137 16.07 -17.00 -4.85
CA VAL A 137 15.48 -15.82 -4.19
C VAL A 137 14.33 -16.23 -3.27
N LYS A 138 13.49 -17.18 -3.72
CA LYS A 138 12.39 -17.74 -2.93
C LYS A 138 12.89 -18.52 -1.71
N ARG A 139 13.92 -19.36 -1.86
CA ARG A 139 14.52 -20.13 -0.74
C ARG A 139 15.19 -19.24 0.29
N GLU A 140 15.73 -18.10 -0.12
CA GLU A 140 16.29 -17.09 0.78
C GLU A 140 15.22 -16.23 1.48
N GLY A 141 13.93 -16.44 1.18
CA GLY A 141 12.81 -15.78 1.85
C GLY A 141 12.63 -14.30 1.48
N ILE A 142 13.21 -13.86 0.37
CA ILE A 142 13.13 -12.46 -0.08
C ILE A 142 11.76 -12.23 -0.69
N ARG A 143 10.93 -11.42 -0.01
CA ARG A 143 9.54 -11.13 -0.43
C ARG A 143 9.44 -9.90 -1.33
N ARG A 144 10.33 -8.92 -1.16
CA ARG A 144 10.32 -7.67 -1.93
C ARG A 144 11.53 -7.62 -2.83
N LEU A 145 11.31 -7.33 -4.11
CA LEU A 145 12.40 -7.20 -5.09
C LEU A 145 13.39 -6.10 -4.69
N GLU A 146 12.92 -5.02 -4.06
CA GLU A 146 13.75 -3.90 -3.58
C GLU A 146 14.84 -4.31 -2.58
N ASP A 147 14.66 -5.42 -1.87
CA ASP A 147 15.63 -5.90 -0.87
C ASP A 147 16.77 -6.69 -1.51
N ILE A 148 16.63 -7.12 -2.76
CA ILE A 148 17.63 -7.94 -3.48
C ILE A 148 19.03 -7.32 -3.39
N PRO A 149 19.26 -6.03 -3.69
CA PRO A 149 20.62 -5.48 -3.71
C PRO A 149 21.30 -5.37 -2.33
N LEU A 150 20.56 -5.54 -1.23
CA LEU A 150 21.09 -5.39 0.14
C LEU A 150 21.95 -6.58 0.59
N PHE A 151 21.76 -7.74 -0.04
CA PHE A 151 22.34 -9.01 0.35
C PHE A 151 23.73 -9.26 -0.24
N ASN A 152 24.51 -10.12 0.44
CA ASN A 152 25.78 -10.64 -0.08
C ASN A 152 25.51 -11.78 -1.08
N TRP A 153 25.39 -11.43 -2.35
CA TRP A 153 25.09 -12.39 -3.40
C TRP A 153 26.22 -13.39 -3.68
N LYS A 154 27.49 -13.04 -3.44
CA LYS A 154 28.59 -13.99 -3.62
C LYS A 154 28.40 -15.23 -2.74
N GLU A 155 28.13 -15.03 -1.45
CA GLU A 155 27.90 -16.11 -0.49
C GLU A 155 26.64 -16.92 -0.80
N ARG A 156 25.55 -16.23 -1.17
CA ARG A 156 24.27 -16.88 -1.49
C ARG A 156 24.34 -17.72 -2.75
N LEU A 157 24.94 -17.20 -3.82
CA LEU A 157 25.13 -17.94 -5.06
C LEU A 157 26.03 -19.18 -4.86
N LEU A 158 27.03 -19.09 -3.96
CA LEU A 158 27.85 -20.24 -3.58
C LEU A 158 27.06 -21.28 -2.78
N LYS A 159 26.27 -20.84 -1.79
CA LYS A 159 25.41 -21.70 -0.96
C LYS A 159 24.44 -22.54 -1.79
N HIS A 160 23.87 -21.95 -2.85
CA HIS A 160 22.93 -22.65 -3.75
C HIS A 160 23.62 -23.33 -4.95
N GLY A 161 24.95 -23.31 -5.02
CA GLY A 161 25.71 -23.98 -6.09
C GLY A 161 25.67 -23.30 -7.46
N ILE A 162 25.00 -22.14 -7.56
CA ILE A 162 24.74 -21.44 -8.83
C ILE A 162 25.76 -20.35 -9.16
N TYR A 163 26.81 -20.17 -8.36
CA TYR A 163 27.83 -19.12 -8.52
C TYR A 163 28.45 -19.05 -9.93
N ASN A 164 28.60 -20.18 -10.61
CA ASN A 164 29.20 -20.23 -11.94
C ASN A 164 28.35 -19.59 -13.02
N VAL A 165 27.04 -19.35 -12.79
CA VAL A 165 26.19 -18.61 -13.73
C VAL A 165 26.76 -17.23 -14.05
N LEU A 166 27.50 -16.63 -13.11
CA LEU A 166 28.12 -15.33 -13.30
C LEU A 166 29.15 -15.28 -14.44
N SER A 167 29.72 -16.41 -14.88
CA SER A 167 30.64 -16.41 -16.03
C SER A 167 29.95 -15.94 -17.32
N TYR A 168 28.65 -16.19 -17.47
CA TYR A 168 27.84 -15.70 -18.59
C TYR A 168 27.57 -14.19 -18.53
N PHE A 169 27.76 -13.61 -17.35
CA PHE A 169 27.52 -12.20 -17.06
C PHE A 169 28.82 -11.44 -16.75
N ASN A 170 29.97 -11.91 -17.26
CA ASN A 170 31.29 -11.30 -17.01
C ASN A 170 31.57 -11.08 -15.51
N TRP A 171 31.16 -12.04 -14.68
CA TRP A 171 31.25 -11.99 -13.22
C TRP A 171 30.45 -10.87 -12.53
N SER A 172 29.50 -10.24 -13.24
CA SER A 172 28.64 -9.18 -12.72
C SER A 172 27.34 -9.73 -12.12
N ILE A 173 27.19 -9.55 -10.80
CA ILE A 173 25.93 -9.85 -10.10
C ILE A 173 24.81 -8.93 -10.58
N TYR A 174 25.11 -7.68 -10.91
CA TYR A 174 24.10 -6.73 -11.40
C TYR A 174 23.55 -7.22 -12.74
N ALA A 175 24.41 -7.61 -13.67
CA ALA A 175 23.98 -8.08 -14.98
C ALA A 175 23.14 -9.36 -14.88
N LEU A 176 23.46 -10.26 -13.94
CA LEU A 176 22.60 -11.42 -13.65
C LEU A 176 21.19 -10.99 -13.20
N PHE A 177 21.10 -10.07 -12.24
CA PHE A 177 19.79 -9.64 -11.71
C PHE A 177 19.02 -8.72 -12.66
N ASP A 178 19.70 -7.91 -13.47
CA ASP A 178 19.07 -7.10 -14.53
C ASP A 178 18.55 -8.01 -15.66
N PHE A 179 19.26 -9.10 -15.98
CA PHE A 179 18.76 -10.11 -16.90
C PHE A 179 17.48 -10.80 -16.40
N VAL A 180 17.44 -11.19 -15.12
CA VAL A 180 16.26 -11.87 -14.53
C VAL A 180 15.12 -10.90 -14.24
N TYR A 181 15.44 -9.65 -13.86
CA TYR A 181 14.49 -8.59 -13.54
C TYR A 181 14.82 -7.31 -14.31
N PRO A 182 14.49 -7.25 -15.61
CA PRO A 182 14.88 -6.14 -16.48
C PRO A 182 14.46 -4.78 -15.95
N ASN A 183 15.41 -3.84 -15.92
CA ASN A 183 15.20 -2.44 -15.54
C ASN A 183 14.64 -2.24 -14.12
N LYS A 184 14.81 -3.22 -13.22
CA LYS A 184 14.36 -3.10 -11.82
C LYS A 184 15.41 -2.55 -10.88
N PHE A 185 16.68 -2.66 -11.26
CA PHE A 185 17.80 -2.28 -10.42
C PHE A 185 18.73 -1.34 -11.18
N HIS A 186 19.50 -0.58 -10.43
CA HIS A 186 20.64 0.17 -10.95
C HIS A 186 21.94 -0.48 -10.49
N PRO A 187 23.06 -0.40 -11.26
CA PRO A 187 24.34 -0.98 -10.85
C PRO A 187 24.79 -0.53 -9.45
N SER A 188 24.52 0.74 -9.11
CA SER A 188 24.89 1.33 -7.82
C SER A 188 24.05 0.85 -6.63
N ASP A 189 22.96 0.11 -6.86
CA ASP A 189 22.15 -0.48 -5.78
C ASP A 189 22.87 -1.62 -5.06
N PHE A 190 23.73 -2.33 -5.77
CA PHE A 190 24.43 -3.50 -5.25
C PHE A 190 25.76 -3.13 -4.59
N LYS A 191 26.14 -3.88 -3.56
CA LYS A 191 27.38 -3.67 -2.80
C LYS A 191 28.59 -4.25 -3.55
N TYR A 192 29.18 -3.50 -4.48
CA TYR A 192 30.46 -3.85 -5.11
C TYR A 192 31.63 -3.02 -4.58
N LYS A 193 32.83 -3.62 -4.54
CA LYS A 193 34.08 -2.90 -4.24
C LYS A 193 34.43 -1.87 -5.34
N THR A 194 34.06 -2.15 -6.59
CA THR A 194 34.42 -1.36 -7.78
C THR A 194 33.31 -0.46 -8.30
N LYS A 195 32.23 -0.23 -7.54
CA LYS A 195 31.05 0.54 -7.99
C LYS A 195 31.32 1.99 -8.42
N TRP A 196 32.50 2.52 -8.10
CA TRP A 196 32.93 3.89 -8.42
C TRP A 196 34.10 3.96 -9.39
N ALA A 197 34.58 2.82 -9.89
CA ALA A 197 35.71 2.73 -10.81
C ALA A 197 35.24 2.39 -12.24
N THR A 198 34.05 2.85 -12.62
CA THR A 198 33.46 2.63 -13.96
C THR A 198 33.38 3.95 -14.72
N PRO A 199 33.35 3.94 -16.07
CA PRO A 199 33.14 5.15 -16.86
C PRO A 199 31.85 5.91 -16.48
N GLU A 200 30.83 5.19 -16.03
CA GLU A 200 29.53 5.70 -15.59
C GLU A 200 29.48 6.11 -14.11
N ALA A 201 30.64 6.20 -13.42
CA ALA A 201 30.71 6.46 -11.98
C ALA A 201 29.99 7.74 -11.56
N LEU A 202 30.02 8.78 -12.39
CA LEU A 202 29.31 10.04 -12.14
C LEU A 202 27.79 9.89 -12.19
N ASP A 203 27.23 9.21 -13.19
CA ASP A 203 25.79 8.96 -13.27
C ASP A 203 25.34 7.98 -12.18
N ASN A 204 26.15 6.97 -11.86
CA ASN A 204 25.95 6.08 -10.72
C ASN A 204 25.89 6.83 -9.40
N ALA A 205 26.78 7.82 -9.22
CA ALA A 205 26.82 8.67 -8.04
C ALA A 205 25.58 9.57 -7.96
N PHE A 206 25.15 10.17 -9.07
CA PHE A 206 23.92 10.95 -9.13
C PHE A 206 22.70 10.11 -8.73
N TYR A 207 22.51 8.95 -9.36
CA TYR A 207 21.40 8.06 -9.05
C TYR A 207 21.39 7.69 -7.56
N TYR A 208 22.54 7.32 -7.01
CA TYR A 208 22.65 6.89 -5.62
C TYR A 208 22.36 8.03 -4.63
N MET A 209 22.88 9.23 -4.88
CA MET A 209 22.54 10.44 -4.13
C MET A 209 21.04 10.73 -4.21
N HIS A 210 20.48 10.76 -5.42
CA HIS A 210 19.08 11.08 -5.67
C HIS A 210 18.13 10.11 -4.96
N LYS A 211 18.41 8.80 -5.04
CA LYS A 211 17.67 7.75 -4.36
C LYS A 211 17.68 7.96 -2.83
N ILE A 212 18.85 8.24 -2.25
CA ILE A 212 18.98 8.43 -0.80
C ILE A 212 18.27 9.72 -0.35
N PHE A 213 18.46 10.83 -1.06
CA PHE A 213 17.85 12.11 -0.73
C PHE A 213 16.32 12.04 -0.85
N LYS A 214 15.77 11.41 -1.90
CA LYS A 214 14.33 11.14 -2.00
C LYS A 214 13.82 10.24 -0.87
N LYS A 215 14.53 9.15 -0.55
CA LYS A 215 14.15 8.24 0.54
C LYS A 215 14.11 8.95 1.91
N LYS A 216 15.04 9.88 2.15
CA LYS A 216 15.11 10.68 3.38
C LYS A 216 14.24 11.95 3.33
N LYS A 217 13.60 12.24 2.18
CA LYS A 217 12.78 13.43 1.94
C LYS A 217 13.54 14.74 2.19
N PHE A 218 14.81 14.81 1.81
CA PHE A 218 15.59 16.04 1.95
C PHE A 218 15.12 17.11 0.96
N THR A 219 14.97 18.32 1.47
CA THR A 219 14.79 19.53 0.67
C THR A 219 16.12 19.99 0.09
N LEU A 220 16.07 20.92 -0.87
CA LEU A 220 17.27 21.54 -1.44
C LEU A 220 18.17 22.15 -0.36
N ASN A 221 17.56 22.84 0.62
CA ASN A 221 18.28 23.47 1.72
C ASN A 221 18.93 22.42 2.62
N ASP A 222 18.23 21.31 2.91
CA ASP A 222 18.82 20.21 3.68
C ASP A 222 20.05 19.64 2.99
N ILE A 223 19.96 19.42 1.67
CA ILE A 223 21.08 18.89 0.86
C ILE A 223 22.27 19.85 0.89
N LEU A 224 22.04 21.16 0.78
CA LEU A 224 23.09 22.19 0.83
C LEU A 224 23.83 22.19 2.18
N LEU A 225 23.12 21.91 3.27
CA LEU A 225 23.67 21.88 4.63
C LEU A 225 24.41 20.58 4.97
N LEU A 226 24.28 19.52 4.16
CA LEU A 226 24.98 18.26 4.39
C LEU A 226 26.51 18.45 4.36
N ASN A 227 27.16 17.94 5.40
CA ASN A 227 28.62 17.92 5.55
C ASN A 227 29.19 16.50 5.35
N THR A 228 30.50 16.33 5.50
CA THR A 228 31.20 15.06 5.29
C THR A 228 30.74 13.95 6.25
N SER A 229 30.42 14.29 7.51
CA SER A 229 29.92 13.30 8.48
C SER A 229 28.52 12.85 8.11
N ASP A 230 27.67 13.75 7.61
CA ASP A 230 26.34 13.41 7.10
C ASP A 230 26.42 12.46 5.90
N PHE A 231 27.29 12.76 4.92
CA PHE A 231 27.53 11.87 3.78
C PHE A 231 28.02 10.48 4.23
N ARG A 232 28.86 10.40 5.26
CA ARG A 232 29.29 9.12 5.84
C ARG A 232 28.13 8.37 6.48
N ASN A 233 27.32 9.06 7.29
CA ASN A 233 26.14 8.49 7.95
C ASN A 233 25.08 8.01 6.95
N LEU A 234 24.98 8.67 5.80
CA LEU A 234 24.11 8.27 4.68
C LEU A 234 24.68 7.12 3.84
N GLY A 235 25.90 6.62 4.13
CA GLY A 235 26.54 5.57 3.35
C GLY A 235 27.07 6.05 1.99
N LEU A 236 27.23 7.36 1.81
CA LEU A 236 27.77 8.02 0.62
C LEU A 236 29.30 8.21 0.67
N ALA A 237 29.96 7.87 1.78
CA ALA A 237 31.41 8.08 1.95
C ALA A 237 32.26 7.44 0.84
N GLY A 238 31.96 6.20 0.45
CA GLY A 238 32.72 5.53 -0.62
C GLY A 238 32.59 6.24 -1.96
N MET A 239 31.40 6.74 -2.28
CA MET A 239 31.15 7.54 -3.49
C MET A 239 31.93 8.84 -3.44
N LEU A 240 31.88 9.50 -2.29
CA LEU A 240 32.51 10.79 -2.09
C LEU A 240 34.02 10.72 -2.32
N VAL A 241 34.68 9.70 -1.76
CA VAL A 241 36.12 9.50 -1.92
C VAL A 241 36.47 9.14 -3.36
N SER A 242 35.75 8.19 -3.97
CA SER A 242 36.13 7.64 -5.28
C SER A 242 35.75 8.52 -6.47
N VAL A 243 34.66 9.29 -6.38
CA VAL A 243 34.12 10.06 -7.51
C VAL A 243 34.36 11.56 -7.37
N PHE A 244 34.37 12.07 -6.13
CA PHE A 244 34.41 13.51 -5.86
C PHE A 244 35.60 13.95 -5.01
N GLU A 245 36.67 13.14 -4.95
CA GLU A 245 37.92 13.46 -4.22
C GLU A 245 37.67 13.85 -2.75
N ALA A 246 36.75 13.15 -2.09
CA ALA A 246 36.30 13.44 -0.72
C ALA A 246 35.62 14.81 -0.52
N SER A 247 35.31 15.55 -1.58
CA SER A 247 34.66 16.87 -1.52
C SER A 247 33.14 16.78 -1.57
N THR A 248 32.48 17.13 -0.46
CA THR A 248 31.02 17.26 -0.41
C THR A 248 30.51 18.40 -1.27
N LEU A 249 31.32 19.44 -1.48
CA LEU A 249 30.95 20.56 -2.35
C LEU A 249 30.79 20.08 -3.80
N LYS A 250 31.81 19.40 -4.35
CA LYS A 250 31.79 18.85 -5.71
C LYS A 250 30.59 17.90 -5.92
N ALA A 251 30.32 17.03 -4.94
CA ALA A 251 29.17 16.12 -5.00
C ALA A 251 27.82 16.86 -5.04
N LYS A 252 27.66 17.90 -4.19
CA LYS A 252 26.46 18.72 -4.15
C LYS A 252 26.28 19.54 -5.43
N GLU A 253 27.34 20.18 -5.91
CA GLU A 253 27.32 20.93 -7.18
C GLU A 253 26.91 20.04 -8.35
N TYR A 254 27.49 18.84 -8.45
CA TYR A 254 27.13 17.88 -9.50
C TYR A 254 25.66 17.43 -9.40
N TYR A 255 25.19 17.13 -8.19
CA TYR A 255 23.79 16.79 -7.95
C TYR A 255 22.83 17.92 -8.35
N LEU A 256 23.18 19.17 -8.00
CA LEU A 256 22.43 20.37 -8.36
C LEU A 256 22.43 20.62 -9.86
N TYR A 257 23.58 20.48 -10.52
CA TYR A 257 23.69 20.64 -11.96
C TYR A 257 22.76 19.68 -12.72
N LYS A 258 22.78 18.38 -12.36
CA LYS A 258 21.90 17.37 -12.95
C LYS A 258 20.42 17.58 -12.62
N THR A 259 20.08 18.17 -11.47
CA THR A 259 18.67 18.42 -11.09
C THR A 259 18.11 19.72 -11.67
N ILE A 260 18.95 20.75 -11.86
CA ILE A 260 18.55 22.05 -12.40
C ILE A 260 18.39 22.00 -13.93
N GLY A 261 19.23 21.21 -14.63
CA GLY A 261 19.25 21.11 -16.10
C GLY A 261 18.36 20.02 -16.73
N ASP A 262 17.81 19.09 -15.95
CA ASP A 262 17.08 17.93 -16.50
C ASP A 262 15.57 18.19 -16.64
N LYS A 263 15.08 18.14 -17.89
CA LYS A 263 13.67 18.33 -18.25
C LYS A 263 12.74 17.32 -17.57
N GLN A 264 13.21 16.11 -17.28
CA GLN A 264 12.41 15.09 -16.60
C GLN A 264 12.26 15.42 -15.11
N HIS A 265 13.34 15.80 -14.43
CA HIS A 265 13.28 16.25 -13.04
C HIS A 265 12.48 17.54 -12.88
N GLN A 266 12.57 18.47 -13.84
CA GLN A 266 11.71 19.66 -13.84
C GLN A 266 10.22 19.31 -13.98
N ARG A 267 9.87 18.25 -14.74
CA ARG A 267 8.48 17.75 -14.82
C ARG A 267 8.04 17.11 -13.51
N GLU A 268 8.87 16.25 -12.93
CA GLU A 268 8.60 15.64 -11.61
C GLU A 268 8.42 16.70 -10.53
N LEU A 269 9.33 17.69 -10.45
CA LEU A 269 9.24 18.79 -9.50
C LEU A 269 7.98 19.64 -9.73
N LYS A 270 7.59 19.89 -10.98
CA LYS A 270 6.35 20.60 -11.30
C LYS A 270 5.11 19.81 -10.84
N GLU A 271 5.11 18.49 -11.00
CA GLU A 271 4.02 17.64 -10.50
C GLU A 271 4.00 17.57 -8.97
N ASP A 272 5.15 17.48 -8.31
CA ASP A 272 5.25 17.52 -6.85
C ASP A 272 4.77 18.86 -6.29
N ILE A 273 5.14 19.98 -6.91
CA ILE A 273 4.65 21.32 -6.56
C ILE A 273 3.12 21.40 -6.76
N LYS A 274 2.59 20.91 -7.89
CA LYS A 274 1.13 20.86 -8.11
C LYS A 274 0.42 20.04 -7.05
N ASN A 275 0.98 18.88 -6.69
CA ASN A 275 0.44 18.01 -5.65
C ASN A 275 0.47 18.68 -4.27
N ALA A 276 1.57 19.33 -3.90
CA ALA A 276 1.68 20.08 -2.66
C ALA A 276 0.68 21.26 -2.59
N ILE A 277 0.54 22.02 -3.69
CA ILE A 277 -0.47 23.09 -3.80
C ILE A 277 -1.88 22.51 -3.66
N ARG A 278 -2.17 21.36 -4.28
CA ARG A 278 -3.46 20.68 -4.17
C ARG A 278 -3.74 20.25 -2.73
N GLN A 279 -2.78 19.62 -2.06
CA GLN A 279 -2.91 19.22 -0.66
C GLN A 279 -3.13 20.42 0.27
N LYS A 280 -2.40 21.53 0.06
CA LYS A 280 -2.58 22.77 0.83
C LYS A 280 -3.99 23.34 0.64
N ARG A 281 -4.47 23.39 -0.61
CA ARG A 281 -5.85 23.83 -0.92
C ARG A 281 -6.90 22.91 -0.31
N ASP A 282 -6.71 21.59 -0.41
CA ASP A 282 -7.63 20.61 0.17
C ASP A 282 -7.70 20.74 1.70
N LYS A 283 -6.56 21.02 2.35
CA LYS A 283 -6.51 21.32 3.78
C LYS A 283 -7.26 22.59 4.13
N GLU A 284 -7.04 23.68 3.38
CA GLU A 284 -7.74 24.96 3.59
C GLU A 284 -9.26 24.83 3.39
N ILE A 285 -9.70 24.09 2.38
CA ILE A 285 -11.12 23.80 2.14
C ILE A 285 -11.69 23.02 3.33
N LYS A 286 -10.99 21.99 3.81
CA LYS A 286 -11.42 21.18 4.95
C LYS A 286 -11.53 22.01 6.24
N GLU A 287 -10.57 22.90 6.50
CA GLU A 287 -10.58 23.82 7.64
C GLU A 287 -11.78 24.77 7.55
N ARG A 288 -12.00 25.42 6.40
CA ARG A 288 -13.17 26.30 6.19
C ARG A 288 -14.51 25.57 6.35
N LEU A 289 -14.63 24.34 5.86
CA LEU A 289 -15.82 23.51 6.04
C LEU A 289 -16.03 23.11 7.50
N SER A 290 -14.95 22.83 8.25
CA SER A 290 -15.03 22.46 9.67
C SER A 290 -15.58 23.58 10.56
N GLN A 291 -15.31 24.85 10.23
CA GLN A 291 -15.79 26.02 10.99
C GLN A 291 -17.31 26.18 10.93
N VAL A 292 -17.95 25.68 9.87
CA VAL A 292 -19.41 25.77 9.67
C VAL A 292 -20.13 24.43 9.86
N ALA A 293 -19.37 23.36 10.14
CA ALA A 293 -19.93 22.04 10.35
C ALA A 293 -20.45 21.88 11.78
N VAL A 294 -21.62 21.27 11.91
CA VAL A 294 -22.18 20.82 13.19
C VAL A 294 -22.13 19.30 13.18
N GLY A 295 -21.06 18.74 13.74
CA GLY A 295 -20.75 17.31 13.63
C GLY A 295 -20.38 16.93 12.19
N LYS A 296 -21.10 15.96 11.60
CA LYS A 296 -20.91 15.53 10.20
C LYS A 296 -21.68 16.35 9.18
N PHE A 297 -22.52 17.28 9.62
CA PHE A 297 -23.48 17.98 8.77
C PHE A 297 -23.11 19.45 8.58
N ILE A 298 -23.33 19.96 7.38
CA ILE A 298 -23.25 21.38 7.06
C ILE A 298 -24.64 21.85 6.67
N TYR A 299 -25.22 22.70 7.53
CA TYR A 299 -26.56 23.25 7.36
C TYR A 299 -26.48 24.65 6.76
N ASN A 300 -27.39 24.95 5.81
CA ASN A 300 -27.57 26.29 5.25
C ASN A 300 -26.28 27.01 4.85
N LEU A 301 -25.42 26.38 4.06
CA LEU A 301 -24.20 27.03 3.58
C LEU A 301 -24.47 28.40 2.93
N HIS A 302 -25.68 28.59 2.35
CA HIS A 302 -26.17 29.87 1.83
C HIS A 302 -26.16 31.04 2.83
N SER A 303 -26.29 30.79 4.14
CA SER A 303 -26.21 31.86 5.15
C SER A 303 -24.81 32.47 5.24
N ASN A 304 -23.79 31.71 4.85
CA ASN A 304 -22.42 32.19 4.71
C ASN A 304 -22.09 32.40 3.21
N ALA A 305 -22.49 33.55 2.69
CA ALA A 305 -22.38 33.87 1.26
C ALA A 305 -20.94 33.77 0.72
N SER A 306 -19.94 34.16 1.51
CA SER A 306 -18.53 34.12 1.11
C SER A 306 -18.03 32.68 0.95
N LEU A 307 -18.32 31.82 1.94
CA LEU A 307 -17.96 30.40 1.89
C LEU A 307 -18.75 29.64 0.83
N TYR A 308 -20.05 29.92 0.69
CA TYR A 308 -20.87 29.31 -0.35
C TYR A 308 -20.34 29.61 -1.75
N ASN A 309 -20.00 30.87 -2.04
CA ASN A 309 -19.46 31.27 -3.33
C ASN A 309 -18.05 30.69 -3.57
N TYR A 310 -17.24 30.56 -2.52
CA TYR A 310 -15.96 29.87 -2.58
C TYR A 310 -16.15 28.40 -2.96
N ILE A 311 -16.96 27.65 -2.21
CA ILE A 311 -17.24 26.23 -2.48
C ILE A 311 -17.89 26.04 -3.85
N LYS A 312 -18.84 26.88 -4.24
CA LYS A 312 -19.49 26.84 -5.56
C LYS A 312 -18.49 27.00 -6.71
N ARG A 313 -17.50 27.90 -6.60
CA ARG A 313 -16.43 28.06 -7.59
C ARG A 313 -15.55 26.81 -7.67
N HIS A 314 -15.17 26.26 -6.53
CA HIS A 314 -14.32 25.06 -6.48
C HIS A 314 -15.05 23.79 -6.96
N ALA A 315 -16.33 23.63 -6.65
CA ALA A 315 -17.18 22.54 -7.14
C ALA A 315 -17.33 22.60 -8.67
N ARG A 316 -17.61 23.79 -9.23
CA ARG A 316 -17.67 24.00 -10.69
C ARG A 316 -16.36 23.66 -11.38
N LYS A 317 -15.23 24.08 -10.80
CA LYS A 317 -13.89 23.78 -11.35
C LYS A 317 -13.57 22.27 -11.36
N ASN A 318 -14.20 21.49 -10.49
CA ASN A 318 -14.06 20.03 -10.44
C ASN A 318 -15.20 19.28 -11.16
N HIS A 319 -16.12 19.99 -11.85
CA HIS A 319 -17.30 19.41 -12.50
C HIS A 319 -18.21 18.60 -11.54
N MET A 320 -18.29 19.02 -10.28
CA MET A 320 -19.09 18.36 -9.23
C MET A 320 -20.24 19.24 -8.77
N SER A 321 -21.32 18.63 -8.26
CA SER A 321 -22.33 19.36 -7.51
C SER A 321 -21.76 19.82 -6.16
N ILE A 322 -22.39 20.83 -5.54
CA ILE A 322 -21.94 21.33 -4.23
C ILE A 322 -22.00 20.23 -3.17
N SER A 323 -23.04 19.37 -3.20
CA SER A 323 -23.16 18.24 -2.28
C SER A 323 -22.04 17.22 -2.47
N ASP A 324 -21.74 16.83 -3.71
CA ASP A 324 -20.71 15.81 -3.98
C ASP A 324 -19.31 16.33 -3.65
N PHE A 325 -19.09 17.62 -3.91
CA PHE A 325 -17.84 18.28 -3.57
C PHE A 325 -17.61 18.30 -2.05
N ILE A 326 -18.64 18.63 -1.26
CA ILE A 326 -18.57 18.64 0.20
C ILE A 326 -18.40 17.20 0.74
N ALA A 327 -19.08 16.22 0.15
CA ALA A 327 -19.00 14.80 0.53
C ALA A 327 -17.57 14.24 0.41
N ARG A 328 -16.79 14.68 -0.59
CA ARG A 328 -15.39 14.29 -0.76
C ARG A 328 -14.51 14.64 0.45
N TYR A 329 -14.88 15.66 1.23
CA TYR A 329 -14.16 16.07 2.45
C TYR A 329 -14.75 15.46 3.73
N GLY A 330 -15.72 14.54 3.61
CA GLY A 330 -16.30 13.80 4.74
C GLY A 330 -17.52 14.45 5.40
N TYR A 331 -18.12 15.45 4.76
CA TYR A 331 -19.28 16.18 5.30
C TYR A 331 -20.55 15.94 4.47
N ILE A 332 -21.71 16.04 5.10
CA ILE A 332 -23.02 15.92 4.43
C ILE A 332 -23.68 17.30 4.36
N TYR A 333 -23.95 17.76 3.14
CA TYR A 333 -24.64 19.04 2.92
C TYR A 333 -26.16 18.87 2.97
N LYS A 334 -26.81 19.61 3.87
CA LYS A 334 -28.27 19.60 4.09
C LYS A 334 -28.87 20.95 3.74
N SER A 335 -29.77 20.98 2.75
CA SER A 335 -30.39 22.21 2.25
C SER A 335 -31.88 22.27 2.60
N ALA A 336 -32.32 23.43 3.09
CA ALA A 336 -33.67 23.58 3.63
C ALA A 336 -34.78 23.17 2.65
N ARG A 337 -34.63 23.55 1.36
CA ARG A 337 -35.58 23.25 0.29
C ARG A 337 -35.72 21.76 -0.03
N LYS A 338 -34.65 20.97 0.12
CA LYS A 338 -34.71 19.53 -0.16
C LYS A 338 -35.28 18.75 1.02
N ASP A 339 -34.94 19.15 2.24
CA ASP A 339 -35.35 18.43 3.45
C ASP A 339 -36.82 18.71 3.83
N ALA A 340 -37.38 19.88 3.48
CA ALA A 340 -38.76 20.27 3.84
C ALA A 340 -39.86 19.40 3.22
N ALA A 341 -39.57 18.69 2.12
CA ALA A 341 -40.57 17.88 1.41
C ALA A 341 -40.83 16.51 2.06
N VAL A 342 -40.00 16.09 3.02
CA VAL A 342 -39.99 14.69 3.53
C VAL A 342 -40.51 14.58 4.96
N ILE A 343 -40.63 15.69 5.69
CA ILE A 343 -40.87 15.67 7.15
C ILE A 343 -42.35 15.85 7.45
N ASN A 344 -42.90 15.00 8.33
CA ASN A 344 -44.26 15.14 8.82
C ASN A 344 -44.33 16.21 9.93
N LYS A 345 -45.36 17.07 9.87
CA LYS A 345 -45.62 18.11 10.88
C LYS A 345 -45.87 17.52 12.27
N ASP A 346 -46.50 16.36 12.37
CA ASP A 346 -46.88 15.76 13.65
C ASP A 346 -45.66 15.25 14.44
N ASP A 347 -44.61 14.82 13.74
CA ASP A 347 -43.34 14.44 14.35
C ASP A 347 -42.63 15.64 14.98
N ILE A 348 -42.67 16.80 14.31
CA ILE A 348 -42.14 18.06 14.84
C ILE A 348 -42.90 18.45 16.11
N TRP A 349 -44.24 18.34 16.10
CA TRP A 349 -45.07 18.63 17.27
C TRP A 349 -44.74 17.72 18.46
N ASN A 350 -44.67 16.41 18.23
CA ASN A 350 -44.39 15.43 19.28
C ASN A 350 -43.00 15.62 19.90
N LEU A 351 -41.98 15.84 19.06
CA LEU A 351 -40.62 16.10 19.55
C LEU A 351 -40.53 17.45 20.27
N ARG A 352 -41.27 18.46 19.82
CA ARG A 352 -41.31 19.75 20.52
C ARG A 352 -41.96 19.63 21.91
N LYS A 353 -43.06 18.84 22.05
CA LYS A 353 -43.67 18.53 23.35
C LYS A 353 -42.72 17.82 24.32
N GLN A 354 -41.76 17.05 23.81
CA GLN A 354 -40.70 16.44 24.63
C GLN A 354 -39.62 17.44 25.10
N GLY A 355 -39.76 18.74 24.78
CA GLY A 355 -38.82 19.79 25.17
C GLY A 355 -37.60 19.94 24.27
N LEU A 356 -37.53 19.22 23.14
CA LEU A 356 -36.39 19.26 22.23
C LEU A 356 -36.32 20.60 21.50
N THR A 357 -35.11 21.14 21.37
CA THR A 357 -34.82 22.34 20.56
C THR A 357 -34.89 22.04 19.06
N TYR A 358 -35.08 23.05 18.21
CA TYR A 358 -35.09 22.87 16.76
C TYR A 358 -33.82 22.19 16.22
N VAL A 359 -32.67 22.40 16.88
CA VAL A 359 -31.40 21.74 16.53
C VAL A 359 -31.46 20.24 16.81
N GLN A 360 -32.00 19.83 17.95
CA GLN A 360 -32.13 18.42 18.32
C GLN A 360 -33.21 17.71 17.50
N ILE A 361 -34.32 18.41 17.19
CA ILE A 361 -35.36 17.91 16.29
C ILE A 361 -34.77 17.66 14.90
N ALA A 362 -34.01 18.63 14.37
CA ALA A 362 -33.34 18.49 13.08
C ALA A 362 -32.38 17.28 13.06
N GLN A 363 -31.60 17.07 14.13
CA GLN A 363 -30.73 15.88 14.24
C GLN A 363 -31.52 14.56 14.24
N LYS A 364 -32.61 14.48 15.02
CA LYS A 364 -33.45 13.26 15.09
C LYS A 364 -34.16 12.95 13.78
N LEU A 365 -34.62 13.97 13.07
CA LEU A 365 -35.35 13.84 11.80
C LEU A 365 -34.43 13.88 10.57
N GLY A 366 -33.10 13.90 10.76
CA GLY A 366 -32.14 13.94 9.66
C GLY A 366 -32.24 15.19 8.77
N SER A 367 -32.68 16.30 9.34
CA SER A 367 -33.03 17.56 8.67
C SER A 367 -32.20 18.74 9.17
N ASN A 368 -32.54 19.94 8.73
CA ASN A 368 -31.93 21.21 9.04
C ASN A 368 -32.78 22.01 10.05
N PRO A 369 -32.18 22.65 11.07
CA PRO A 369 -32.92 23.47 12.05
C PRO A 369 -33.80 24.57 11.42
N THR A 370 -33.36 25.14 10.30
CA THR A 370 -34.15 26.15 9.57
C THR A 370 -35.38 25.54 8.91
N THR A 371 -35.28 24.33 8.37
CA THR A 371 -36.45 23.60 7.85
C THR A 371 -37.48 23.37 8.94
N ILE A 372 -37.03 22.97 10.13
CA ILE A 372 -37.92 22.80 11.29
C ILE A 372 -38.60 24.13 11.64
N SER A 373 -37.86 25.24 11.68
CA SER A 373 -38.42 26.57 11.94
C SER A 373 -39.42 27.03 10.86
N GLU A 374 -39.11 26.81 9.57
CA GLU A 374 -40.01 27.15 8.46
C GLU A 374 -41.30 26.33 8.50
N MET A 375 -41.19 25.02 8.80
CA MET A 375 -42.35 24.16 9.00
C MET A 375 -43.17 24.60 10.21
N CYS A 376 -42.53 24.98 11.32
CA CYS A 376 -43.23 25.49 12.49
C CYS A 376 -44.01 26.77 12.17
N ASN A 377 -43.39 27.71 11.46
CA ASN A 377 -44.06 28.93 11.02
C ASN A 377 -45.23 28.64 10.06
N LYS A 378 -45.04 27.72 9.10
CA LYS A 378 -46.04 27.39 8.07
C LYS A 378 -47.25 26.65 8.64
N TYR A 379 -47.04 25.68 9.53
CA TYR A 379 -48.10 24.78 10.00
C TYR A 379 -48.65 25.14 11.38
N PHE A 380 -47.88 25.83 12.22
CA PHE A 380 -48.27 26.21 13.60
C PHE A 380 -48.24 27.73 13.84
N GLY A 381 -47.91 28.53 12.82
CA GLY A 381 -47.81 30.00 12.93
C GLY A 381 -46.60 30.50 13.75
N GLY A 382 -45.73 29.60 14.24
CA GLY A 382 -44.58 29.90 15.11
C GLY A 382 -44.15 28.70 15.94
N ASP A 383 -43.53 28.90 17.11
CA ASP A 383 -43.18 27.77 18.01
C ASP A 383 -44.46 27.07 18.50
N PRO A 384 -44.61 25.75 18.27
CA PRO A 384 -45.83 25.03 18.63
C PRO A 384 -46.14 25.01 20.13
N LEU A 385 -45.18 25.32 21.01
CA LEU A 385 -45.43 25.45 22.46
C LEU A 385 -46.02 26.81 22.87
N ILE A 386 -46.09 27.78 21.96
CA ILE A 386 -46.70 29.09 22.23
C ILE A 386 -48.20 28.97 21.97
N PRO A 387 -49.06 29.23 22.98
CA PRO A 387 -50.50 29.15 22.82
C PRO A 387 -51.01 30.28 21.91
N ARG A 388 -52.10 30.01 21.18
CA ARG A 388 -52.74 30.96 20.27
C ARG A 388 -54.28 30.92 20.39
N PRO A 389 -55.01 32.03 20.17
CA PRO A 389 -54.52 33.39 19.83
C PRO A 389 -53.63 33.97 20.93
N ILE A 390 -52.52 34.62 20.58
CA ILE A 390 -51.52 35.04 21.59
C ILE A 390 -52.05 36.18 22.47
N GLU A 391 -53.02 36.91 21.95
CA GLU A 391 -53.71 38.04 22.58
C GLU A 391 -54.48 37.61 23.84
N ASP A 392 -54.92 36.36 23.89
CA ASP A 392 -55.66 35.77 25.01
C ASP A 392 -54.76 35.35 26.17
N TYR A 393 -53.43 35.40 25.98
CA TYR A 393 -52.45 34.98 26.95
C TYR A 393 -51.57 36.14 27.40
N ILE A 394 -51.05 36.03 28.62
CA ILE A 394 -50.13 36.98 29.23
C ILE A 394 -48.96 36.22 29.85
N THR A 395 -47.77 36.80 29.79
CA THR A 395 -46.60 36.16 30.40
C THR A 395 -46.59 36.40 31.91
N VAL A 396 -45.99 35.47 32.66
CA VAL A 396 -45.81 35.66 34.11
C VAL A 396 -45.02 36.93 34.43
N GLN A 397 -44.03 37.30 33.60
CA GLN A 397 -43.25 38.51 33.80
C GLN A 397 -44.11 39.78 33.65
N GLU A 398 -44.97 39.84 32.64
CA GLU A 398 -45.91 40.96 32.47
C GLU A 398 -46.87 41.04 33.66
N LEU A 399 -47.41 39.92 34.13
CA LEU A 399 -48.28 39.88 35.31
C LEU A 399 -47.57 40.40 36.57
N MET A 400 -46.32 39.99 36.79
CA MET A 400 -45.51 40.47 37.92
C MET A 400 -45.32 41.98 37.87
N ASN A 401 -45.06 42.53 36.68
CA ASN A 401 -44.86 43.96 36.49
C ASN A 401 -46.18 44.74 36.66
N THR A 402 -47.27 44.27 36.05
CA THR A 402 -48.57 44.94 36.07
C THR A 402 -49.20 44.94 37.46
N TYR A 403 -49.14 43.80 38.17
CA TYR A 403 -49.80 43.63 39.46
C TYR A 403 -48.85 43.73 40.66
N ARG A 404 -47.56 44.03 40.43
CA ARG A 404 -46.50 44.13 41.45
C ARG A 404 -46.41 42.90 42.38
N VAL A 405 -46.71 41.72 41.85
CA VAL A 405 -46.64 40.44 42.56
C VAL A 405 -45.37 39.68 42.20
N ASP A 406 -44.87 38.83 43.11
CA ASP A 406 -43.72 37.98 42.83
C ASP A 406 -44.13 36.68 42.10
N HIS A 407 -43.17 36.08 41.39
CA HIS A 407 -43.38 34.86 40.61
C HIS A 407 -43.98 33.71 41.45
N LYS A 408 -43.56 33.55 42.71
CA LYS A 408 -44.02 32.46 43.59
C LYS A 408 -45.51 32.62 43.89
N THR A 409 -45.99 33.84 44.07
CA THR A 409 -47.39 34.15 44.31
C THR A 409 -48.25 33.85 43.07
N VAL A 410 -47.83 34.31 41.89
CA VAL A 410 -48.54 34.00 40.62
C VAL A 410 -48.68 32.48 40.45
N MET A 411 -47.59 31.74 40.68
CA MET A 411 -47.58 30.29 40.53
C MET A 411 -48.39 29.54 41.60
N LYS A 412 -48.47 30.08 42.82
CA LYS A 412 -49.35 29.54 43.87
C LYS A 412 -50.83 29.67 43.47
N ILE A 413 -51.21 30.81 42.89
CA ILE A 413 -52.59 31.07 42.42
C ILE A 413 -52.93 30.13 41.25
N VAL A 414 -52.02 30.00 40.28
CA VAL A 414 -52.20 29.08 39.13
C VAL A 414 -52.40 27.63 39.61
N ARG A 415 -51.54 27.14 40.52
CA ARG A 415 -51.65 25.77 41.05
C ARG A 415 -52.93 25.54 41.84
N LYS A 416 -53.35 26.51 42.65
CA LYS A 416 -54.54 26.38 43.51
C LYS A 416 -55.83 26.29 42.69
N ASN A 417 -55.89 26.98 41.56
CA ASN A 417 -57.09 27.09 40.73
C ASN A 417 -57.05 26.23 39.46
N GLY A 418 -55.96 25.50 39.21
CA GLY A 418 -55.84 24.61 38.05
C GLY A 418 -55.81 25.35 36.70
N PHE A 419 -55.32 26.59 36.67
CA PHE A 419 -55.36 27.42 35.45
C PHE A 419 -54.49 26.88 34.32
N GLU A 420 -54.94 27.16 33.10
CA GLU A 420 -54.26 26.78 31.86
C GLU A 420 -52.86 27.42 31.84
N ASN A 421 -51.84 26.57 31.69
CA ASN A 421 -50.45 27.01 31.70
C ASN A 421 -49.66 26.38 30.55
N HIS A 422 -48.99 27.25 29.78
CA HIS A 422 -48.14 26.85 28.67
C HIS A 422 -46.72 27.31 28.94
N THR A 423 -45.78 26.37 28.95
CA THR A 423 -44.36 26.65 29.24
C THR A 423 -43.51 26.51 28.00
N THR A 424 -42.78 27.56 27.67
CA THR A 424 -41.70 27.53 26.68
C THR A 424 -40.34 27.57 27.39
N ILE A 425 -39.25 27.50 26.62
CA ILE A 425 -37.88 27.64 27.16
C ILE A 425 -37.66 29.02 27.80
N ARG A 426 -38.36 30.06 27.32
CA ARG A 426 -38.12 31.46 27.71
C ARG A 426 -39.21 32.06 28.59
N PHE A 427 -40.47 31.73 28.31
CA PHE A 427 -41.63 32.34 28.93
C PHE A 427 -42.67 31.30 29.35
N ARG A 428 -43.43 31.65 30.38
CA ARG A 428 -44.62 30.92 30.81
C ARG A 428 -45.84 31.80 30.50
N TYR A 429 -46.75 31.26 29.71
CA TYR A 429 -47.98 31.92 29.27
C TYR A 429 -49.16 31.39 30.09
N LEU A 430 -50.00 32.32 30.55
CA LEU A 430 -51.21 32.05 31.30
C LEU A 430 -52.39 32.74 30.60
N LYS A 431 -53.57 32.12 30.62
CA LYS A 431 -54.76 32.65 29.97
C LYS A 431 -55.28 33.87 30.72
N LYS A 432 -55.39 35.02 30.06
CA LYS A 432 -55.78 36.31 30.67
C LYS A 432 -57.12 36.23 31.39
N SER A 433 -58.09 35.57 30.76
CA SER A 433 -59.45 35.40 31.27
C SER A 433 -59.50 34.68 32.63
N GLU A 434 -58.49 33.86 32.94
CA GLU A 434 -58.41 33.09 34.18
C GLU A 434 -57.56 33.80 35.24
N ILE A 435 -56.37 34.26 34.84
CA ILE A 435 -55.36 34.73 35.80
C ILE A 435 -55.56 36.19 36.23
N GLU A 436 -56.01 37.07 35.34
CA GLU A 436 -56.17 38.50 35.68
C GLU A 436 -57.26 38.75 36.74
N PRO A 437 -58.46 38.12 36.67
CA PRO A 437 -59.46 38.27 37.72
C PRO A 437 -58.94 37.77 39.08
N ALA A 438 -58.29 36.61 39.10
CA ALA A 438 -57.75 36.02 40.33
C ALA A 438 -56.63 36.87 40.96
N LEU A 439 -55.79 37.50 40.14
CA LEU A 439 -54.77 38.43 40.61
C LEU A 439 -55.38 39.74 41.10
N LYS A 440 -56.38 40.31 40.41
CA LYS A 440 -57.10 41.50 40.88
C LYS A 440 -57.77 41.26 42.24
N GLU A 441 -58.37 40.08 42.43
CA GLU A 441 -58.95 39.68 43.71
C GLU A 441 -57.87 39.57 44.80
N TYR A 442 -56.75 38.92 44.50
CA TYR A 442 -55.63 38.77 45.42
C TYR A 442 -55.05 40.13 45.86
N VAL A 443 -54.81 41.04 44.91
CA VAL A 443 -54.26 42.37 45.19
C VAL A 443 -55.23 43.21 46.03
N THR A 444 -56.54 43.10 45.76
CA THR A 444 -57.57 43.84 46.51
C THR A 444 -57.76 43.32 47.93
N ASN A 445 -57.73 42.01 48.13
CA ASN A 445 -58.12 41.40 49.42
C ASN A 445 -56.93 41.13 50.36
N ASN A 446 -55.70 41.11 49.86
CA ASN A 446 -54.53 40.77 50.68
C ASN A 446 -53.91 41.99 51.36
N LYS A 447 -54.18 42.15 52.67
CA LYS A 447 -53.63 43.22 53.52
C LYS A 447 -52.10 43.26 53.54
N HIS A 448 -51.44 42.10 53.54
CA HIS A 448 -49.97 42.02 53.56
C HIS A 448 -49.36 42.51 52.23
N HIS A 449 -50.00 42.21 51.11
CA HIS A 449 -49.54 42.67 49.79
C HIS A 449 -49.68 44.19 49.64
N LYS A 450 -50.81 44.77 50.08
CA LYS A 450 -51.02 46.23 50.11
C LYS A 450 -49.97 46.94 50.96
N PHE A 451 -49.72 46.44 52.17
CA PHE A 451 -48.69 46.98 53.06
C PHE A 451 -47.29 46.92 52.44
N MET A 452 -46.94 45.84 51.72
CA MET A 452 -45.65 45.76 51.04
C MET A 452 -45.52 46.78 49.90
N ILE A 453 -46.57 46.97 49.09
CA ILE A 453 -46.51 47.96 48.00
C ILE A 453 -46.33 49.37 48.58
N GLU A 454 -47.08 49.73 49.62
CA GLU A 454 -46.97 51.05 50.28
C GLU A 454 -45.57 51.28 50.88
N ARG A 455 -44.97 50.25 51.48
CA ARG A 455 -43.63 50.34 52.09
C ARG A 455 -42.49 50.55 51.08
N TYR A 456 -42.64 50.06 49.85
CA TYR A 456 -41.62 50.10 48.81
C TYR A 456 -41.99 51.01 47.62
N ALA A 457 -43.03 51.85 47.77
CA ALA A 457 -43.46 52.81 46.75
C ALA A 457 -42.70 54.16 46.79
N ASN A 458 -41.79 54.35 47.75
CA ASN A 458 -40.92 55.53 47.88
C ASN A 458 -39.48 55.23 47.42
#